data_AF-A0A3Q8U0T3-F1
#
_entry.id   AF-A0A3Q8U0T3-F1
#
_cell.length_a   1.000
_cell.length_b   1.000
_cell.length_c   1.000
_cell.angle_alpha   90.00
_cell.angle_beta   90.00
_cell.angle_gamma   90.00
#
_symmetry.space_group_name_H-M   'P 1'
#
loop_
_entity.id
_entity.type
_entity.pdbx_description
1 polymer ?
#
loop_
_entity_poly.entity_id
_entity_poly.type
_entity_poly.pdbx_seq_one_letter_code
_entity_poly.pdbx_strand_id
1 'polypeptide(L)'
;MFGSSFMRPTALAAAVALGLSGCATIDKTLGDNSNGFACGAGALAGAVIGGAIVAAAGGNGKQIAAGSVAGGAVGCAAGYAYKQRVDRLKAVAAQEGLQAQVREIEVVDASTGKKASVGLEAQVQMQEMFPSGSATLTADGTRKLSALAREFANNRGKAEPGKPSKKVLVVGHTDSTGSAELNQRLSEQRARAVGDILASAGIARQDIYYQGAGASRPLADNASDAGRAQNRRVEFVEVDNEQVLVKRVNDERSNAKYLAHGTAAQPKVKAQAQGKQAKVAKTTRAPAPVNNDKAPTLPDQSAAAVIVQLDGKGGIDFGGEPVTSTQSALASNITPKSSTFSVISPAYASAPVTSCVGDLPRVEGEVKNLATGATLKDYRTNDFFPGLNGQVWGSKVNGHVATVGPVGILRDNAQVAVAPKMQFISDFASGSKKQSPVYSSVANTYEGETQILYRVFAVDQKKTPVTCMDIVFDKRAGSAVAGEIYYPKQNNAYVAQFKPKLAR
;
A
#
# COMPACT_ATOMS: atom_id res chain seq x y z
N MET A 1 49.36 15.89 -51.55
CA MET A 1 49.87 16.55 -50.34
C MET A 1 48.74 16.61 -49.33
N PHE A 2 48.79 15.77 -48.29
CA PHE A 2 47.85 15.80 -47.16
C PHE A 2 48.44 16.67 -46.05
N GLY A 3 47.66 17.61 -45.52
CA GLY A 3 48.04 18.45 -44.38
C GLY A 3 47.03 18.29 -43.25
N SER A 4 47.47 17.72 -42.14
CA SER A 4 46.74 17.46 -40.90
C SER A 4 46.63 18.73 -40.04
N SER A 5 45.46 18.96 -39.42
CA SER A 5 45.27 19.98 -38.38
C SER A 5 45.18 19.33 -37.01
N PHE A 6 46.17 19.58 -36.16
CA PHE A 6 46.20 19.21 -34.75
C PHE A 6 45.45 20.26 -33.91
N MET A 7 44.44 19.84 -33.14
CA MET A 7 43.79 20.64 -32.09
C MET A 7 44.66 20.65 -30.82
N ARG A 8 44.78 21.83 -30.19
CA ARG A 8 45.56 22.11 -28.97
C ARG A 8 44.87 21.57 -27.69
N PRO A 9 45.61 21.06 -26.68
CA PRO A 9 45.06 20.40 -25.50
C PRO A 9 44.85 21.33 -24.29
N THR A 10 44.35 22.56 -24.47
CA THR A 10 44.24 23.53 -23.37
C THR A 10 42.88 23.60 -22.67
N ALA A 11 41.82 22.97 -23.20
CA ALA A 11 40.50 22.95 -22.55
C ALA A 11 40.32 21.82 -21.52
N LEU A 12 41.12 20.74 -21.61
CA LEU A 12 41.02 19.59 -20.70
C LEU A 12 41.71 19.86 -19.35
N ALA A 13 42.72 20.72 -19.31
CA ALA A 13 43.49 21.02 -18.10
C ALA A 13 42.71 21.89 -17.07
N ALA A 14 41.78 22.74 -17.53
CA ALA A 14 40.97 23.57 -16.63
C ALA A 14 39.86 22.77 -15.91
N ALA A 15 39.37 21.68 -16.52
CA ALA A 15 38.36 20.80 -15.91
C ALA A 15 38.95 19.85 -14.85
N VAL A 16 40.25 19.53 -14.95
CA VAL A 16 40.95 18.68 -13.97
C VAL A 16 41.42 19.50 -12.76
N ALA A 17 41.76 20.78 -12.93
CA ALA A 17 42.20 21.65 -11.83
C ALA A 17 41.10 22.05 -10.84
N LEU A 18 39.83 22.10 -11.26
CA LEU A 18 38.68 22.34 -10.37
C LEU A 18 38.18 21.07 -9.67
N GLY A 19 38.61 19.88 -10.09
CA GLY A 19 38.24 18.61 -9.47
C GLY A 19 39.13 18.18 -8.31
N LEU A 20 40.35 18.72 -8.20
CA LEU A 20 41.36 18.25 -7.24
C LEU A 20 41.53 19.15 -6.00
N SER A 21 41.06 20.39 -6.03
CA SER A 21 41.09 21.28 -4.85
C SER A 21 39.98 20.98 -3.81
N GLY A 22 38.99 20.15 -4.16
CA GLY A 22 37.91 19.73 -3.26
C GLY A 22 38.27 18.59 -2.30
N CYS A 23 39.33 17.82 -2.55
CA CYS A 23 39.72 16.69 -1.70
C CYS A 23 40.62 17.09 -0.53
N ALA A 24 41.40 18.18 -0.66
CA ALA A 24 42.37 18.58 0.35
C ALA A 24 41.74 19.15 1.64
N THR A 25 40.49 19.64 1.59
CA THR A 25 39.77 20.14 2.77
C THR A 25 39.07 19.01 3.55
N ILE A 26 38.89 17.84 2.93
CA ILE A 26 38.23 16.67 3.52
C ILE A 26 39.20 15.91 4.41
N ASP A 27 40.45 15.69 3.97
CA ASP A 27 41.47 15.00 4.76
C ASP A 27 41.82 15.74 6.06
N LYS A 28 41.89 17.08 6.02
CA LYS A 28 42.24 17.89 7.20
C LYS A 28 41.12 17.93 8.25
N THR A 29 39.89 17.63 7.86
CA THR A 29 38.73 17.53 8.77
C THR A 29 38.57 16.11 9.33
N LEU A 30 39.16 15.10 8.68
CA LEU A 30 39.13 13.70 9.08
C LEU A 30 40.27 13.31 10.05
N GLY A 31 41.33 14.11 10.16
CA GLY A 31 42.52 13.78 10.95
C GLY A 31 42.45 14.05 12.46
N ASP A 32 41.62 14.97 12.94
CA ASP A 32 41.77 15.52 14.32
C ASP A 32 40.62 15.20 15.31
N ASN A 33 39.69 14.30 15.00
CA ASN A 33 38.67 13.88 15.98
C ASN A 33 38.18 12.44 15.77
N SER A 34 38.86 11.49 16.40
CA SER A 34 38.68 10.04 16.24
C SER A 34 37.48 9.42 16.99
N ASN A 35 36.44 10.19 17.32
CA ASN A 35 35.19 9.66 17.84
C ASN A 35 33.97 10.23 17.09
N GLY A 36 33.56 9.51 16.04
CA GLY A 36 32.22 9.62 15.46
C GLY A 36 32.04 10.67 14.36
N PHE A 37 32.62 10.46 13.17
CA PHE A 37 32.16 11.17 11.97
C PHE A 37 32.42 10.36 10.68
N ALA A 38 31.71 9.22 10.54
CA ALA A 38 31.67 8.48 9.28
C ALA A 38 30.56 9.06 8.38
N CYS A 39 30.87 10.12 7.62
CA CYS A 39 29.96 10.71 6.65
C CYS A 39 30.66 11.08 5.33
N GLY A 40 31.19 10.07 4.64
CA GLY A 40 31.86 10.22 3.34
C GLY A 40 30.94 10.24 2.11
N ALA A 41 29.60 10.17 2.26
CA ALA A 41 28.67 9.97 1.14
C ALA A 41 27.57 11.04 1.00
N GLY A 42 27.59 12.12 1.78
CA GLY A 42 26.48 13.08 1.91
C GLY A 42 26.36 14.16 0.82
N ALA A 43 27.40 14.37 0.01
CA ALA A 43 27.45 15.47 -0.97
C ALA A 43 26.71 15.19 -2.29
N LEU A 44 26.18 13.98 -2.52
CA LEU A 44 25.50 13.61 -3.77
C LEU A 44 23.95 13.66 -3.67
N ALA A 45 23.36 13.64 -2.47
CA ALA A 45 21.96 13.25 -2.28
C ALA A 45 20.89 14.26 -2.73
N GLY A 46 21.10 15.55 -2.57
CA GLY A 46 20.09 16.56 -2.94
C GLY A 46 20.20 17.09 -4.36
N ALA A 47 21.29 16.78 -5.08
CA ALA A 47 21.30 16.83 -6.55
C ALA A 47 20.50 15.66 -7.16
N VAL A 48 20.44 14.54 -6.44
CA VAL A 48 19.77 13.31 -6.87
C VAL A 48 18.25 13.38 -6.69
N ILE A 49 17.73 13.94 -5.60
CA ILE A 49 16.28 13.95 -5.34
C ILE A 49 15.52 14.80 -6.37
N GLY A 50 15.98 16.02 -6.66
CA GLY A 50 15.29 16.86 -7.65
C GLY A 50 15.49 16.38 -9.08
N GLY A 51 16.68 15.85 -9.43
CA GLY A 51 16.93 15.25 -10.75
C GLY A 51 16.16 13.95 -10.99
N ALA A 52 16.10 13.05 -10.00
CA ALA A 52 15.41 11.76 -10.11
C ALA A 52 13.89 11.88 -10.03
N ILE A 53 13.34 12.80 -9.23
CA ILE A 53 11.88 13.07 -9.21
C ILE A 53 11.45 13.72 -10.53
N VAL A 54 12.23 14.66 -11.08
CA VAL A 54 11.92 15.29 -12.38
C VAL A 54 12.11 14.31 -13.54
N ALA A 55 13.11 13.43 -13.48
CA ALA A 55 13.29 12.35 -14.47
C ALA A 55 12.17 11.31 -14.41
N ALA A 56 11.72 10.92 -13.22
CA ALA A 56 10.58 10.01 -13.03
C ALA A 56 9.24 10.63 -13.46
N ALA A 57 9.15 11.96 -13.49
CA ALA A 57 7.99 12.72 -13.97
C ALA A 57 8.09 13.14 -15.46
N GLY A 58 9.08 12.62 -16.22
CA GLY A 58 9.19 12.85 -17.68
C GLY A 58 9.80 14.19 -18.11
N GLY A 59 10.53 14.88 -17.23
CA GLY A 59 11.15 16.17 -17.55
C GLY A 59 12.31 16.07 -18.55
N ASN A 60 12.54 17.13 -19.34
CA ASN A 60 13.63 17.18 -20.32
C ASN A 60 14.99 17.53 -19.66
N GLY A 61 16.10 17.34 -20.39
CA GLY A 61 17.46 17.48 -19.83
C GLY A 61 17.79 18.81 -19.15
N LYS A 62 17.14 19.92 -19.55
CA LYS A 62 17.26 21.23 -18.86
C LYS A 62 16.49 21.27 -17.54
N GLN A 63 15.33 20.60 -17.45
CA GLN A 63 14.53 20.50 -16.23
C GLN A 63 15.18 19.54 -15.21
N ILE A 64 15.78 18.44 -15.69
CA ILE A 64 16.56 17.51 -14.86
C ILE A 64 17.79 18.24 -14.25
N ALA A 65 18.47 19.07 -15.05
CA ALA A 65 19.59 19.89 -14.60
C ALA A 65 19.19 21.01 -13.62
N ALA A 66 18.00 21.58 -13.74
CA ALA A 66 17.49 22.55 -12.77
C ALA A 66 17.08 21.87 -11.44
N GLY A 67 16.55 20.64 -11.51
CA GLY A 67 16.25 19.81 -10.34
C GLY A 67 17.48 19.32 -9.59
N SER A 68 18.64 19.21 -10.25
CA SER A 68 19.88 18.70 -9.65
C SER A 68 20.77 19.74 -8.97
N VAL A 69 20.45 21.04 -9.07
CA VAL A 69 21.34 22.10 -8.54
C VAL A 69 21.08 22.43 -7.05
N ALA A 70 20.06 21.85 -6.40
CA ALA A 70 19.64 22.27 -5.06
C ALA A 70 20.06 21.38 -3.87
N GLY A 71 21.02 20.45 -3.97
CA GLY A 71 21.39 19.74 -2.73
C GLY A 71 22.62 18.85 -2.68
N GLY A 72 23.77 19.33 -3.14
CA GLY A 72 25.03 18.67 -2.80
C GLY A 72 25.54 19.07 -1.41
N ALA A 73 25.06 18.45 -0.32
CA ALA A 73 25.66 18.43 1.05
C ALA A 73 24.76 17.79 2.14
N VAL A 74 23.46 17.57 1.88
CA VAL A 74 22.44 17.47 2.95
C VAL A 74 22.23 16.05 3.50
N GLY A 75 22.59 14.98 2.80
CA GLY A 75 22.12 13.62 3.14
C GLY A 75 22.56 13.08 4.51
N CYS A 76 23.78 13.42 4.93
CA CYS A 76 24.40 12.93 6.16
C CYS A 76 23.90 13.66 7.42
N ALA A 77 23.90 14.99 7.36
CA ALA A 77 23.40 15.83 8.44
C ALA A 77 21.87 15.67 8.60
N ALA A 78 21.13 15.52 7.49
CA ALA A 78 19.70 15.26 7.53
C ALA A 78 19.38 13.90 8.17
N GLY A 79 20.10 12.82 7.81
CA GLY A 79 19.89 11.51 8.44
C GLY A 79 20.09 11.54 9.96
N TYR A 80 21.17 12.17 10.44
CA TYR A 80 21.40 12.34 11.88
C TYR A 80 20.30 13.18 12.56
N ALA A 81 19.89 14.29 11.92
CA ALA A 81 18.82 15.15 12.43
C ALA A 81 17.47 14.43 12.50
N TYR A 82 17.14 13.62 11.49
CA TYR A 82 15.92 12.79 11.49
C TYR A 82 15.97 11.71 12.57
N LYS A 83 17.11 11.02 12.72
CA LYS A 83 17.29 10.02 13.77
C LYS A 83 17.04 10.59 15.16
N GLN A 84 17.64 11.75 15.48
CA GLN A 84 17.39 12.42 16.76
C GLN A 84 15.91 12.79 16.96
N ARG A 85 15.22 13.23 15.90
CA ARG A 85 13.78 13.54 15.96
C ARG A 85 12.94 12.29 16.17
N VAL A 86 13.29 11.18 15.51
CA VAL A 86 12.64 9.88 15.72
C VAL A 86 12.78 9.47 17.19
N ASP A 87 13.97 9.59 17.77
CA ASP A 87 14.21 9.23 19.17
C ASP A 87 13.40 10.11 20.14
N ARG A 88 13.32 11.43 19.89
CA ARG A 88 12.49 12.33 20.69
C ARG A 88 10.99 12.04 20.56
N LEU A 89 10.50 11.79 19.34
CA LEU A 89 9.10 11.41 19.11
C LEU A 89 8.75 10.09 19.81
N LYS A 90 9.66 9.10 19.81
CA LYS A 90 9.50 7.85 20.59
C LYS A 90 9.45 8.13 22.09
N ALA A 91 10.31 9.00 22.59
CA ALA A 91 10.32 9.38 24.01
C ALA A 91 9.01 10.08 24.42
N VAL A 92 8.53 11.04 23.62
CA VAL A 92 7.23 11.71 23.84
C VAL A 92 6.09 10.69 23.80
N ALA A 93 6.09 9.78 22.81
CA ALA A 93 5.07 8.74 22.74
C ALA A 93 5.07 7.84 23.98
N ALA A 94 6.24 7.41 24.44
CA ALA A 94 6.35 6.59 25.65
C ALA A 94 5.88 7.33 26.91
N GLN A 95 6.26 8.61 27.08
CA GLN A 95 5.83 9.45 28.20
C GLN A 95 4.31 9.63 28.24
N GLU A 96 3.69 9.76 27.07
CA GLU A 96 2.25 9.95 26.90
C GLU A 96 1.46 8.63 26.89
N GLY A 97 2.13 7.47 27.05
CA GLY A 97 1.49 6.16 26.96
C GLY A 97 0.90 5.86 25.57
N LEU A 98 1.46 6.47 24.52
CA LEU A 98 1.06 6.28 23.15
C LEU A 98 1.70 5.03 22.55
N GLN A 99 0.86 4.14 22.00
CA GLN A 99 1.34 3.07 21.14
C GLN A 99 1.68 3.66 19.76
N ALA A 100 2.94 4.05 19.58
CA ALA A 100 3.43 4.69 18.36
C ALA A 100 4.61 3.92 17.73
N GLN A 101 4.63 3.88 16.40
CA GLN A 101 5.79 3.45 15.62
C GLN A 101 6.34 4.65 14.86
N VAL A 102 7.58 5.04 15.16
CA VAL A 102 8.23 6.20 14.54
C VAL A 102 9.47 5.76 13.77
N ARG A 103 9.60 6.22 12.53
CA ARG A 103 10.70 5.86 11.62
C ARG A 103 11.04 6.99 10.65
N GLU A 104 12.20 6.88 10.04
CA GLU A 104 12.63 7.75 8.94
C GLU A 104 11.92 7.34 7.64
N ILE A 105 11.70 8.32 6.76
CA ILE A 105 11.29 8.09 5.38
C ILE A 105 12.53 8.20 4.52
N GLU A 106 13.00 7.08 3.98
CA GLU A 106 14.18 7.05 3.12
C GLU A 106 13.77 6.95 1.65
N VAL A 107 14.43 7.68 0.76
CA VAL A 107 14.36 7.47 -0.69
C VAL A 107 15.55 6.64 -1.15
N VAL A 108 15.32 5.66 -2.03
CA VAL A 108 16.36 4.92 -2.72
C VAL A 108 16.60 5.55 -4.09
N ASP A 109 17.84 5.94 -4.34
CA ASP A 109 18.30 6.36 -5.66
C ASP A 109 18.35 5.15 -6.59
N ALA A 110 17.55 5.19 -7.67
CA ALA A 110 17.46 4.09 -8.63
C ALA A 110 18.75 3.84 -9.43
N SER A 111 19.64 4.84 -9.52
CA SER A 111 20.90 4.76 -10.26
C SER A 111 22.08 4.31 -9.39
N THR A 112 22.08 4.66 -8.10
CA THR A 112 23.20 4.35 -7.19
C THR A 112 22.84 3.33 -6.09
N GLY A 113 21.57 3.02 -5.91
CA GLY A 113 21.07 2.15 -4.83
C GLY A 113 21.21 2.76 -3.42
N LYS A 114 21.67 4.01 -3.30
CA LYS A 114 21.90 4.66 -2.01
C LYS A 114 20.60 5.17 -1.40
N LYS A 115 20.50 5.11 -0.07
CA LYS A 115 19.39 5.59 0.74
C LYS A 115 19.64 7.01 1.25
N ALA A 116 18.62 7.85 1.25
CA ALA A 116 18.66 9.18 1.83
C ALA A 116 17.37 9.47 2.62
N SER A 117 17.48 9.93 3.86
CA SER A 117 16.35 10.33 4.69
C SER A 117 15.78 11.66 4.20
N VAL A 118 14.49 11.68 3.87
CA VAL A 118 13.77 12.85 3.31
C VAL A 118 12.55 13.26 4.15
N GLY A 119 12.42 12.66 5.33
CA GLY A 119 11.26 12.83 6.18
C GLY A 119 11.21 11.85 7.33
N LEU A 120 10.10 11.89 8.06
CA LEU A 120 9.78 10.95 9.12
C LEU A 120 8.30 10.60 9.11
N GLU A 121 7.98 9.43 9.64
CA GLU A 121 6.62 8.94 9.79
C GLU A 121 6.40 8.49 11.24
N ALA A 122 5.34 8.98 11.87
CA ALA A 122 4.85 8.47 13.14
C ALA A 122 3.46 7.86 12.95
N GLN A 123 3.31 6.58 13.24
CA GLN A 123 2.04 5.87 13.23
C GLN A 123 1.56 5.73 14.67
N VAL A 124 0.41 6.32 15.00
CA VAL A 124 -0.09 6.38 16.37
C VAL A 124 -1.45 5.71 16.43
N GLN A 125 -1.61 4.69 17.28
CA GLN A 125 -2.92 4.09 17.51
C GLN A 125 -3.85 5.11 18.19
N MET A 126 -5.08 5.19 17.72
CA MET A 126 -6.08 6.17 18.17
C MET A 126 -7.01 5.63 19.26
N GLN A 127 -6.77 4.41 19.74
CA GLN A 127 -7.61 3.78 20.76
C GLN A 127 -7.81 4.77 21.93
N GLU A 128 -9.06 4.94 22.37
CA GLU A 128 -9.48 5.82 23.49
C GLU A 128 -9.35 7.35 23.26
N MET A 129 -8.69 7.79 22.17
CA MET A 129 -8.59 9.23 21.84
C MET A 129 -9.83 9.77 21.15
N PHE A 130 -10.53 8.91 20.43
CA PHE A 130 -11.81 9.21 19.79
C PHE A 130 -12.87 8.25 20.31
N PRO A 131 -14.03 8.74 20.79
CA PRO A 131 -15.18 7.88 21.05
C PRO A 131 -15.61 7.13 19.79
N SER A 132 -16.29 5.99 19.98
CA SER A 132 -16.80 5.19 18.87
C SER A 132 -17.69 6.03 17.94
N GLY A 133 -17.47 5.90 16.62
CA GLY A 133 -18.18 6.68 15.60
C GLY A 133 -17.94 8.19 15.61
N SER A 134 -17.05 8.71 16.46
CA SER A 134 -16.81 10.15 16.60
C SER A 134 -15.47 10.59 16.01
N ALA A 135 -15.44 11.81 15.48
CA ALA A 135 -14.24 12.55 15.11
C ALA A 135 -13.87 13.65 16.12
N THR A 136 -14.58 13.73 17.25
CA THR A 136 -14.24 14.63 18.35
C THR A 136 -13.26 13.94 19.29
N LEU A 137 -12.16 14.61 19.61
CA LEU A 137 -11.16 14.09 20.55
C LEU A 137 -11.66 14.14 21.98
N THR A 138 -11.27 13.14 22.78
CA THR A 138 -11.35 13.20 24.24
C THR A 138 -10.35 14.21 24.78
N ALA A 139 -10.55 14.69 26.02
CA ALA A 139 -9.60 15.59 26.67
C ALA A 139 -8.20 14.97 26.76
N ASP A 140 -8.13 13.67 27.07
CA ASP A 140 -6.88 12.92 27.10
C ASP A 140 -6.25 12.77 25.70
N GLY A 141 -7.06 12.48 24.68
CA GLY A 141 -6.61 12.43 23.29
C GLY A 141 -6.01 13.76 22.82
N THR A 142 -6.67 14.88 23.14
CA THR A 142 -6.16 16.23 22.85
C THR A 142 -4.81 16.47 23.51
N ARG A 143 -4.65 16.12 24.80
CA ARG A 143 -3.40 16.28 25.54
C ARG A 143 -2.25 15.49 24.91
N LYS A 144 -2.47 14.18 24.68
CA LYS A 144 -1.47 13.27 24.11
C LYS A 144 -1.04 13.69 22.70
N LEU A 145 -2.00 14.00 21.83
CA LEU A 145 -1.70 14.43 20.46
C LEU A 145 -1.05 15.82 20.41
N SER A 146 -1.38 16.72 21.34
CA SER A 146 -0.72 18.02 21.44
C SER A 146 0.76 17.89 21.81
N ALA A 147 1.13 16.92 22.65
CA ALA A 147 2.53 16.66 22.99
C ALA A 147 3.33 16.22 21.76
N LEU A 148 2.78 15.29 20.97
CA LEU A 148 3.38 14.86 19.72
C LEU A 148 3.46 16.01 18.70
N ALA A 149 2.39 16.78 18.55
CA ALA A 149 2.31 17.92 17.64
C ALA A 149 3.35 19.00 17.96
N ARG A 150 3.63 19.25 19.24
CA ARG A 150 4.71 20.16 19.67
C ARG A 150 6.08 19.68 19.20
N GLU A 151 6.38 18.39 19.26
CA GLU A 151 7.65 17.87 18.75
C GLU A 151 7.72 17.91 17.21
N PHE A 152 6.59 17.71 16.52
CA PHE A 152 6.52 17.93 15.07
C PHE A 152 6.73 19.40 14.68
N ALA A 153 6.27 20.35 15.50
CA ALA A 153 6.46 21.78 15.31
C ALA A 153 7.90 22.23 15.65
N ASN A 154 8.53 21.56 16.61
CA ASN A 154 9.86 21.86 17.10
C ASN A 154 10.92 21.66 16.01
N ASN A 155 11.84 22.62 15.87
CA ASN A 155 13.02 22.53 15.00
C ASN A 155 12.74 22.12 13.53
N ARG A 156 11.57 22.46 12.97
CA ARG A 156 11.24 22.25 11.54
C ARG A 156 12.15 23.01 10.55
N GLY A 157 13.04 23.86 11.06
CA GLY A 157 13.74 24.89 10.30
C GLY A 157 12.81 26.09 10.11
N LYS A 158 13.35 27.31 10.21
CA LYS A 158 12.61 28.49 9.79
C LYS A 158 12.42 28.42 8.27
N ALA A 159 11.31 28.95 7.76
CA ALA A 159 11.16 29.15 6.32
C ALA A 159 12.28 30.10 5.86
N GLU A 160 13.30 29.55 5.20
CA GLU A 160 14.42 30.32 4.65
C GLU A 160 14.12 30.65 3.18
N PRO A 161 14.34 31.90 2.73
CA PRO A 161 14.19 32.26 1.34
C PRO A 161 15.01 31.32 0.44
N GLY A 162 14.34 30.66 -0.52
CA GLY A 162 14.97 29.72 -1.44
C GLY A 162 15.04 28.25 -0.97
N LYS A 163 14.64 27.92 0.27
CA LYS A 163 14.49 26.53 0.72
C LYS A 163 13.03 26.07 0.65
N PRO A 164 12.74 24.85 0.13
CA PRO A 164 11.40 24.29 0.17
C PRO A 164 10.89 24.17 1.61
N SER A 165 9.62 24.52 1.84
CA SER A 165 8.95 24.32 3.13
C SER A 165 8.58 22.86 3.35
N LYS A 166 8.93 22.30 4.51
CA LYS A 166 8.51 20.95 4.92
C LYS A 166 7.00 20.83 4.96
N LYS A 167 6.46 19.74 4.42
CA LYS A 167 5.02 19.43 4.44
C LYS A 167 4.73 18.35 5.45
N VAL A 168 3.56 18.41 6.09
CA VAL A 168 3.02 17.33 6.93
C VAL A 168 1.73 16.84 6.31
N LEU A 169 1.60 15.52 6.18
CA LEU A 169 0.35 14.85 5.87
C LEU A 169 -0.11 14.07 7.10
N VAL A 170 -1.36 14.27 7.47
CA VAL A 170 -2.07 13.47 8.46
C VAL A 170 -2.99 12.48 7.73
N VAL A 171 -2.75 11.18 7.87
CA VAL A 171 -3.63 10.15 7.29
C VAL A 171 -4.41 9.47 8.40
N GLY A 172 -5.73 9.56 8.34
CA GLY A 172 -6.62 8.83 9.25
C GLY A 172 -6.94 7.45 8.70
N HIS A 173 -6.97 6.46 9.58
CA HIS A 173 -7.37 5.09 9.27
C HIS A 173 -8.47 4.60 10.22
N THR A 174 -9.28 3.67 9.72
CA THR A 174 -10.24 2.88 10.51
C THR A 174 -9.90 1.40 10.41
N ASP A 175 -10.52 0.60 11.27
CA ASP A 175 -10.74 -0.82 10.94
C ASP A 175 -11.82 -0.95 9.85
N SER A 176 -12.13 -2.18 9.48
CA SER A 176 -13.11 -2.48 8.43
C SER A 176 -14.56 -2.62 8.88
N THR A 177 -14.88 -2.21 10.11
CA THR A 177 -16.26 -2.22 10.60
C THR A 177 -17.07 -1.12 9.90
N GLY A 178 -18.21 -1.47 9.30
CA GLY A 178 -19.07 -0.52 8.58
C GLY A 178 -18.75 -0.39 7.08
N SER A 179 -19.49 0.46 6.37
CA SER A 179 -19.30 0.69 4.93
C SER A 179 -17.99 1.43 4.64
N ALA A 180 -17.35 1.16 3.50
CA ALA A 180 -16.12 1.81 3.08
C ALA A 180 -16.24 3.36 3.02
N GLU A 181 -17.39 3.88 2.59
CA GLU A 181 -17.65 5.32 2.50
C GLU A 181 -17.76 5.98 3.87
N LEU A 182 -18.44 5.32 4.83
CA LEU A 182 -18.51 5.79 6.21
C LEU A 182 -17.11 5.86 6.83
N ASN A 183 -16.32 4.81 6.64
CA ASN A 183 -14.97 4.70 7.15
C ASN A 183 -14.03 5.76 6.56
N GLN A 184 -14.13 5.98 5.25
CA GLN A 184 -13.41 7.06 4.58
C GLN A 184 -13.75 8.42 5.21
N ARG A 185 -15.04 8.77 5.30
CA ARG A 185 -15.48 10.06 5.87
C ARG A 185 -15.04 10.25 7.32
N LEU A 186 -15.23 9.24 8.17
CA LEU A 186 -14.86 9.30 9.59
C LEU A 186 -13.34 9.48 9.74
N SER A 187 -12.55 8.73 8.97
CA SER A 187 -11.11 8.84 8.98
C SER A 187 -10.60 10.21 8.53
N GLU A 188 -11.24 10.82 7.53
CA GLU A 188 -10.90 12.17 7.03
C GLU A 188 -11.17 13.23 8.09
N GLN A 189 -12.31 13.16 8.77
CA GLN A 189 -12.67 14.08 9.85
C GLN A 189 -11.68 14.00 11.02
N ARG A 190 -11.27 12.78 11.40
CA ARG A 190 -10.25 12.56 12.44
C ARG A 190 -8.89 13.13 12.00
N ALA A 191 -8.47 12.86 10.76
CA ALA A 191 -7.23 13.41 10.22
C ALA A 191 -7.21 14.94 10.22
N ARG A 192 -8.35 15.57 9.85
CA ARG A 192 -8.49 17.02 9.90
C ARG A 192 -8.39 17.58 11.32
N ALA A 193 -9.06 16.96 12.29
CA ALA A 193 -8.99 17.38 13.70
C ALA A 193 -7.56 17.31 14.25
N VAL A 194 -6.81 16.27 13.90
CA VAL A 194 -5.39 16.14 14.23
C VAL A 194 -4.55 17.20 13.50
N GLY A 195 -4.87 17.51 12.24
CA GLY A 195 -4.29 18.63 11.50
C GLY A 195 -4.47 19.98 12.21
N ASP A 196 -5.65 20.24 12.78
CA ASP A 196 -5.91 21.46 13.55
C ASP A 196 -5.09 21.52 14.85
N ILE A 197 -4.78 20.37 15.47
CA ILE A 197 -3.83 20.31 16.61
C ILE A 197 -2.42 20.67 16.18
N LEU A 198 -1.96 20.14 15.03
CA LEU A 198 -0.65 20.51 14.46
C LEU A 198 -0.56 22.01 14.17
N ALA A 199 -1.64 22.59 13.64
CA ALA A 199 -1.72 24.03 13.41
C ALA A 199 -1.63 24.83 14.71
N SER A 200 -2.36 24.38 15.74
CA SER A 200 -2.34 25.00 17.07
C SER A 200 -0.98 24.88 17.77
N ALA A 201 -0.20 23.85 17.44
CA ALA A 201 1.17 23.67 17.91
C ALA A 201 2.21 24.55 17.17
N GLY A 202 1.79 25.31 16.14
CA GLY A 202 2.62 26.29 15.45
C GLY A 202 3.06 25.90 14.03
N ILE A 203 2.55 24.79 13.47
CA ILE A 203 2.80 24.45 12.07
C ILE A 203 1.86 25.28 11.19
N ALA A 204 2.40 25.95 10.17
CA ALA A 204 1.57 26.76 9.27
C ALA A 204 0.52 25.90 8.57
N ARG A 205 -0.74 26.35 8.54
CA ARG A 205 -1.86 25.58 7.96
C ARG A 205 -1.62 25.22 6.48
N GLN A 206 -0.92 26.06 5.72
CA GLN A 206 -0.59 25.76 4.32
C GLN A 206 0.43 24.61 4.15
N ASP A 207 1.15 24.24 5.22
CA ASP A 207 2.10 23.13 5.22
C ASP A 207 1.48 21.83 5.74
N ILE A 208 0.21 21.86 6.16
CA ILE A 208 -0.51 20.71 6.70
C ILE A 208 -1.51 20.22 5.64
N TYR A 209 -1.46 18.93 5.38
CA TYR A 209 -2.36 18.18 4.54
C TYR A 209 -3.05 17.09 5.37
N TYR A 210 -4.24 16.68 4.95
CA TYR A 210 -4.97 15.59 5.59
C TYR A 210 -5.64 14.68 4.56
N GLN A 211 -5.77 13.40 4.90
CA GLN A 211 -6.42 12.38 4.07
C GLN A 211 -7.18 11.40 4.96
N GLY A 212 -8.37 10.99 4.55
CA GLY A 212 -9.05 9.83 5.12
C GLY A 212 -8.83 8.59 4.27
N ALA A 213 -8.04 7.62 4.74
CA ALA A 213 -7.83 6.34 4.06
C ALA A 213 -8.90 5.29 4.41
N GLY A 214 -9.75 5.55 5.41
CA GLY A 214 -10.70 4.56 5.92
C GLY A 214 -10.01 3.24 6.26
N ALA A 215 -10.60 2.13 5.82
CA ALA A 215 -10.04 0.80 5.99
C ALA A 215 -9.07 0.40 4.87
N SER A 216 -8.77 1.28 3.90
CA SER A 216 -8.09 0.89 2.65
C SER A 216 -6.61 0.54 2.78
N ARG A 217 -6.02 0.73 3.96
CA ARG A 217 -4.58 0.57 4.23
C ARG A 217 -4.35 -0.21 5.55
N PRO A 218 -4.78 -1.49 5.63
CA PRO A 218 -4.63 -2.31 6.83
C PRO A 218 -3.17 -2.67 7.10
N LEU A 219 -2.74 -2.56 8.36
CA LEU A 219 -1.42 -3.03 8.82
C LEU A 219 -1.50 -4.38 9.52
N ALA A 220 -2.71 -4.82 9.88
CA ALA A 220 -2.97 -6.07 10.55
C ALA A 220 -4.33 -6.64 10.15
N ASP A 221 -4.55 -7.90 10.50
CA ASP A 221 -5.80 -8.60 10.21
C ASP A 221 -6.98 -7.96 10.95
N ASN A 222 -8.03 -7.59 10.22
CA ASN A 222 -9.25 -7.02 10.79
C ASN A 222 -10.13 -8.05 11.51
N ALA A 223 -9.73 -9.32 11.51
CA ALA A 223 -10.36 -10.40 12.26
C ALA A 223 -10.35 -10.27 13.76
N SER A 224 -9.22 -9.84 14.28
CA SER A 224 -8.95 -9.81 15.71
C SER A 224 -9.17 -8.41 16.25
N ASP A 225 -9.61 -8.30 17.50
CA ASP A 225 -9.69 -6.99 18.17
C ASP A 225 -8.34 -6.28 18.20
N ALA A 226 -7.26 -7.03 18.42
CA ALA A 226 -5.89 -6.53 18.40
C ALA A 226 -5.50 -5.96 17.03
N GLY A 227 -5.77 -6.69 15.94
CA GLY A 227 -5.46 -6.21 14.59
C GLY A 227 -6.34 -5.03 14.17
N ARG A 228 -7.62 -5.02 14.55
CA ARG A 228 -8.48 -3.82 14.38
C ARG A 228 -7.94 -2.62 15.15
N ALA A 229 -7.42 -2.80 16.37
CA ALA A 229 -6.80 -1.72 17.13
C ALA A 229 -5.57 -1.14 16.42
N GLN A 230 -4.73 -1.99 15.83
CA GLN A 230 -3.59 -1.53 15.01
C GLN A 230 -4.02 -0.79 13.75
N ASN A 231 -5.15 -1.17 13.14
CA ASN A 231 -5.70 -0.49 11.96
C ASN A 231 -6.33 0.87 12.30
N ARG A 232 -6.90 1.04 13.50
CA ARG A 232 -7.40 2.32 14.02
C ARG A 232 -6.24 3.24 14.45
N ARG A 233 -5.59 3.86 13.47
CA ARG A 233 -4.40 4.71 13.67
C ARG A 233 -4.49 6.02 12.89
N VAL A 234 -3.62 6.96 13.26
CA VAL A 234 -3.27 8.12 12.44
C VAL A 234 -1.79 8.06 12.10
N GLU A 235 -1.47 8.37 10.85
CA GLU A 235 -0.10 8.53 10.36
C GLU A 235 0.23 10.02 10.25
N PHE A 236 1.33 10.43 10.87
CA PHE A 236 1.93 11.75 10.71
C PHE A 236 3.14 11.61 9.80
N VAL A 237 3.04 12.10 8.59
CA VAL A 237 4.07 12.01 7.56
C VAL A 237 4.65 13.40 7.35
N GLU A 238 5.88 13.65 7.80
CA GLU A 238 6.59 14.88 7.50
C GLU A 238 7.62 14.63 6.41
N VAL A 239 7.64 15.47 5.38
CA VAL A 239 8.57 15.37 4.25
C VAL A 239 9.15 16.74 3.91
N ASP A 240 10.32 16.75 3.27
CA ASP A 240 11.07 17.96 2.98
C ASP A 240 10.36 18.97 2.06
N ASN A 241 9.48 18.50 1.17
CA ASN A 241 8.75 19.35 0.25
C ASN A 241 7.49 18.67 -0.31
N GLU A 242 6.71 19.44 -1.05
CA GLU A 242 5.45 18.98 -1.65
C GLU A 242 5.66 17.93 -2.74
N GLN A 243 6.75 17.97 -3.50
CA GLN A 243 7.02 16.96 -4.53
C GLN A 243 7.26 15.58 -3.92
N VAL A 244 8.02 15.51 -2.81
CA VAL A 244 8.20 14.29 -2.02
C VAL A 244 6.86 13.82 -1.45
N LEU A 245 5.99 14.74 -1.03
CA LEU A 245 4.65 14.41 -0.56
C LEU A 245 3.79 13.79 -1.67
N VAL A 246 3.71 14.41 -2.85
CA VAL A 246 2.96 13.88 -4.00
C VAL A 246 3.44 12.47 -4.35
N LYS A 247 4.75 12.28 -4.42
CA LYS A 247 5.35 10.98 -4.71
C LYS A 247 4.96 9.94 -3.65
N ARG A 248 5.05 10.30 -2.36
CA ARG A 248 4.67 9.44 -1.23
C ARG A 248 3.19 9.04 -1.30
N VAL A 249 2.30 10.00 -1.58
CA VAL A 249 0.86 9.75 -1.73
C VAL A 249 0.61 8.74 -2.85
N ASN A 250 1.21 8.96 -4.02
CA ASN A 250 1.06 8.08 -5.17
C ASN A 250 1.57 6.65 -4.89
N ASP A 251 2.73 6.51 -4.24
CA ASP A 251 3.32 5.21 -3.90
C ASP A 251 2.47 4.43 -2.88
N GLU A 252 1.71 5.11 -2.01
CA GLU A 252 0.87 4.44 -1.00
C GLU A 252 -0.50 3.99 -1.53
N ARG A 253 -1.03 4.56 -2.63
CA ARG A 253 -2.36 4.18 -3.15
C ARG A 253 -2.45 2.73 -3.61
N SER A 254 -1.39 2.23 -4.24
CA SER A 254 -1.34 0.90 -4.85
C SER A 254 -0.33 -0.03 -4.16
N ASN A 255 0.09 0.32 -2.94
CA ASN A 255 1.14 -0.40 -2.22
C ASN A 255 0.70 -1.84 -1.89
N ALA A 256 1.45 -2.80 -2.42
CA ALA A 256 1.19 -4.22 -2.24
C ALA A 256 1.26 -4.67 -0.77
N LYS A 257 1.92 -3.95 0.15
CA LYS A 257 1.94 -4.33 1.59
C LYS A 257 0.52 -4.46 2.18
N TYR A 258 -0.43 -3.74 1.63
CA TYR A 258 -1.82 -3.74 2.10
C TYR A 258 -2.64 -4.96 1.64
N LEU A 259 -2.08 -5.80 0.78
CA LEU A 259 -2.65 -7.07 0.34
C LEU A 259 -2.47 -8.21 1.36
N ALA A 260 -1.45 -8.12 2.20
CA ALA A 260 -1.10 -9.16 3.16
C ALA A 260 -2.21 -9.41 4.19
N HIS A 261 -2.97 -8.37 4.56
CA HIS A 261 -3.98 -8.48 5.62
C HIS A 261 -5.42 -8.40 5.11
N GLY A 262 -5.66 -7.98 3.87
CA GLY A 262 -7.00 -7.72 3.33
C GLY A 262 -7.79 -6.67 4.15
N THR A 263 -8.89 -6.17 3.61
CA THR A 263 -9.77 -5.26 4.37
C THR A 263 -10.99 -5.95 4.95
N ALA A 264 -11.19 -7.26 4.77
CA ALA A 264 -12.36 -7.93 5.36
C ALA A 264 -12.22 -8.12 6.88
N ALA A 265 -13.26 -7.80 7.65
CA ALA A 265 -13.31 -8.01 9.11
C ALA A 265 -13.37 -9.48 9.54
N GLN A 266 -13.60 -10.39 8.58
CA GLN A 266 -13.45 -11.86 8.57
C GLN A 266 -14.46 -12.46 7.56
N PRO A 267 -14.16 -13.60 6.94
CA PRO A 267 -15.19 -14.46 6.39
C PRO A 267 -16.01 -15.05 7.55
N LYS A 268 -17.33 -15.19 7.39
CA LYS A 268 -18.14 -15.99 8.32
C LYS A 268 -17.79 -17.47 8.17
N VAL A 269 -16.62 -17.86 8.67
CA VAL A 269 -16.22 -19.24 8.84
C VAL A 269 -17.18 -19.87 9.86
N LYS A 270 -18.14 -20.64 9.38
CA LYS A 270 -18.88 -21.59 10.22
C LYS A 270 -18.33 -22.97 9.91
N ALA A 271 -17.71 -23.62 10.90
CA ALA A 271 -17.49 -25.05 10.82
C ALA A 271 -18.86 -25.73 10.68
N GLN A 272 -19.12 -26.40 9.56
CA GLN A 272 -20.33 -27.21 9.41
C GLN A 272 -20.15 -28.46 10.27
N ALA A 273 -20.84 -28.51 11.42
CA ALA A 273 -20.95 -29.74 12.19
C ALA A 273 -21.79 -30.76 11.40
N GLN A 274 -21.15 -31.81 10.90
CA GLN A 274 -21.86 -32.93 10.28
C GLN A 274 -22.46 -33.85 11.34
N GLY A 275 -23.66 -34.36 11.05
CA GLY A 275 -24.56 -35.05 11.98
C GLY A 275 -24.01 -36.35 12.60
N LYS A 276 -24.62 -36.69 13.75
CA LYS A 276 -24.37 -37.82 14.64
C LYS A 276 -23.99 -39.13 13.91
N GLN A 277 -22.79 -39.63 14.19
CA GLN A 277 -22.43 -41.04 13.94
C GLN A 277 -22.97 -41.92 15.07
N ALA A 278 -23.58 -43.04 14.70
CA ALA A 278 -24.11 -44.05 15.60
C ALA A 278 -22.98 -44.73 16.40
N LYS A 279 -23.24 -44.96 17.70
CA LYS A 279 -22.36 -45.68 18.63
C LYS A 279 -22.16 -47.14 18.19
N VAL A 280 -20.91 -47.59 18.14
CA VAL A 280 -20.55 -49.01 18.23
C VAL A 280 -19.79 -49.23 19.54
N ALA A 281 -20.18 -50.28 20.26
CA ALA A 281 -19.81 -50.59 21.62
C ALA A 281 -18.33 -50.97 21.80
N LYS A 282 -17.76 -50.60 22.95
CA LYS A 282 -16.44 -51.03 23.44
C LYS A 282 -16.56 -52.36 24.18
N THR A 283 -15.63 -53.27 23.91
CA THR A 283 -15.31 -54.39 24.81
C THR A 283 -13.87 -54.24 25.30
N THR A 284 -13.73 -54.26 26.62
CA THR A 284 -12.51 -54.13 27.43
C THR A 284 -11.78 -55.45 27.58
N ARG A 285 -10.43 -55.46 27.52
CA ARG A 285 -9.54 -56.04 28.56
C ARG A 285 -8.04 -55.77 28.30
N ALA A 286 -7.30 -55.51 29.37
CA ALA A 286 -5.83 -55.55 29.51
C ALA A 286 -5.50 -56.52 30.69
N PRO A 287 -4.24 -56.93 31.06
CA PRO A 287 -3.02 -56.10 31.08
C PRO A 287 -1.60 -56.73 30.86
N ALA A 288 -0.65 -55.84 30.48
CA ALA A 288 0.80 -55.69 30.85
C ALA A 288 1.89 -56.71 30.42
N PRO A 289 3.21 -56.37 30.50
CA PRO A 289 3.96 -55.31 29.76
C PRO A 289 5.32 -55.81 29.16
N VAL A 290 6.06 -54.95 28.41
CA VAL A 290 7.55 -54.73 28.38
C VAL A 290 8.06 -54.22 27.01
N ASN A 291 8.64 -53.00 27.04
CA ASN A 291 9.68 -52.33 26.24
C ASN A 291 10.01 -52.70 24.78
N ASN A 292 9.93 -51.72 23.86
CA ASN A 292 11.07 -51.04 23.20
C ASN A 292 10.64 -50.15 22.00
N ASP A 293 11.22 -48.94 21.94
CA ASP A 293 11.54 -48.09 20.79
C ASP A 293 10.57 -47.93 19.59
N LYS A 294 9.87 -46.78 19.49
CA LYS A 294 9.77 -46.00 18.24
C LYS A 294 9.16 -44.60 18.43
N ALA A 295 9.60 -43.68 17.57
CA ALA A 295 9.30 -42.25 17.45
C ALA A 295 7.86 -41.79 17.75
N PRO A 296 7.65 -40.55 18.25
CA PRO A 296 6.32 -40.00 18.43
C PRO A 296 5.68 -39.78 17.05
N THR A 297 4.69 -40.62 16.73
CA THR A 297 3.78 -40.39 15.62
C THR A 297 2.81 -39.31 16.08
N LEU A 298 2.87 -38.14 15.46
CA LEU A 298 1.89 -37.07 15.68
C LEU A 298 0.50 -37.59 15.26
N PRO A 299 -0.57 -37.36 16.04
CA PRO A 299 -1.91 -37.78 15.67
C PRO A 299 -2.35 -37.04 14.40
N ASP A 300 -2.78 -37.82 13.41
CA ASP A 300 -3.45 -37.38 12.19
C ASP A 300 -4.75 -36.65 12.57
N GLN A 301 -4.67 -35.32 12.65
CA GLN A 301 -5.83 -34.45 12.77
C GLN A 301 -6.35 -34.15 11.36
N SER A 302 -7.13 -35.09 10.81
CA SER A 302 -8.10 -34.78 9.75
C SER A 302 -9.21 -33.90 10.34
N ALA A 303 -8.88 -32.63 10.55
CA ALA A 303 -9.86 -31.59 10.80
C ALA A 303 -10.59 -31.33 9.47
N ALA A 304 -11.91 -31.47 9.47
CA ALA A 304 -12.74 -31.16 8.31
C ALA A 304 -12.38 -29.75 7.77
N ALA A 305 -12.08 -29.67 6.48
CA ALA A 305 -11.64 -28.42 5.85
C ALA A 305 -12.71 -27.35 6.04
N VAL A 306 -12.32 -26.25 6.69
CA VAL A 306 -13.18 -25.10 6.90
C VAL A 306 -13.45 -24.44 5.55
N ILE A 307 -14.72 -24.37 5.13
CA ILE A 307 -15.10 -23.73 3.87
C ILE A 307 -15.53 -22.29 4.12
N VAL A 308 -14.92 -21.36 3.40
CA VAL A 308 -15.27 -19.94 3.42
C VAL A 308 -16.71 -19.78 2.92
N GLN A 309 -17.51 -18.95 3.59
CA GLN A 309 -18.89 -18.67 3.18
C GLN A 309 -18.96 -17.38 2.38
N LEU A 310 -19.74 -17.37 1.31
CA LEU A 310 -20.08 -16.16 0.55
C LEU A 310 -21.58 -15.88 0.68
N ASP A 311 -21.91 -14.62 0.90
CA ASP A 311 -23.30 -14.16 0.83
C ASP A 311 -23.77 -14.19 -0.65
N GLY A 312 -25.01 -14.62 -0.89
CA GLY A 312 -25.62 -14.65 -2.22
C GLY A 312 -26.31 -15.97 -2.55
N LYS A 313 -27.27 -15.93 -3.48
CA LYS A 313 -28.03 -17.12 -3.89
C LYS A 313 -27.28 -18.00 -4.90
N GLY A 314 -26.17 -17.50 -5.45
CA GLY A 314 -25.48 -18.13 -6.58
C GLY A 314 -26.33 -18.09 -7.83
N GLY A 315 -26.27 -19.16 -8.63
CA GLY A 315 -27.13 -19.34 -9.80
C GLY A 315 -26.37 -19.68 -11.08
N ILE A 316 -25.04 -19.63 -11.07
CA ILE A 316 -24.18 -20.12 -12.13
C ILE A 316 -23.06 -20.94 -11.47
N ASP A 317 -22.86 -22.17 -11.93
CA ASP A 317 -21.77 -23.02 -11.46
C ASP A 317 -20.62 -22.97 -12.45
N PHE A 318 -19.53 -22.29 -12.08
CA PHE A 318 -18.37 -22.14 -12.93
C PHE A 318 -17.40 -23.35 -12.86
N GLY A 319 -17.82 -24.49 -12.29
CA GLY A 319 -17.04 -25.73 -12.29
C GLY A 319 -15.78 -25.63 -11.44
N GLY A 320 -15.87 -24.90 -10.34
CA GLY A 320 -14.75 -24.55 -9.46
C GLY A 320 -14.62 -25.46 -8.24
N GLU A 321 -13.64 -25.15 -7.40
CA GLU A 321 -13.34 -25.87 -6.16
C GLU A 321 -13.76 -25.07 -4.92
N PRO A 322 -14.09 -25.72 -3.79
CA PRO A 322 -14.40 -25.03 -2.55
C PRO A 322 -13.22 -24.18 -2.07
N VAL A 323 -13.48 -22.95 -1.65
CA VAL A 323 -12.47 -22.06 -1.07
C VAL A 323 -12.32 -22.39 0.42
N THR A 324 -11.14 -22.88 0.81
CA THR A 324 -10.83 -23.27 2.19
C THR A 324 -9.97 -22.24 2.94
N SER A 325 -9.42 -21.27 2.21
CA SER A 325 -8.57 -20.20 2.75
C SER A 325 -8.79 -18.92 1.97
N THR A 326 -8.59 -17.77 2.62
CA THR A 326 -8.57 -16.47 1.95
C THR A 326 -7.23 -16.17 1.31
N GLN A 327 -6.23 -17.05 1.40
CA GLN A 327 -4.95 -16.87 0.70
C GLN A 327 -5.13 -17.01 -0.81
N SER A 328 -4.41 -16.20 -1.58
CA SER A 328 -4.43 -16.17 -3.03
C SER A 328 -3.10 -16.65 -3.59
N ALA A 329 -3.12 -17.80 -4.27
CA ALA A 329 -1.97 -18.25 -5.06
C ALA A 329 -1.68 -17.26 -6.21
N LEU A 330 -2.75 -16.76 -6.85
CA LEU A 330 -2.67 -15.79 -7.94
C LEU A 330 -1.91 -14.52 -7.54
N ALA A 331 -2.30 -13.91 -6.41
CA ALA A 331 -1.69 -12.67 -5.96
C ALA A 331 -0.32 -12.88 -5.29
N SER A 332 -0.07 -14.06 -4.70
CA SER A 332 1.25 -14.39 -4.12
C SER A 332 2.36 -14.53 -5.16
N ASN A 333 2.01 -14.78 -6.43
CA ASN A 333 2.96 -14.84 -7.54
C ASN A 333 3.33 -13.46 -8.12
N ILE A 334 2.70 -12.37 -7.64
CA ILE A 334 2.98 -11.02 -8.11
C ILE A 334 4.14 -10.45 -7.29
N THR A 335 5.26 -10.17 -7.96
CA THR A 335 6.39 -9.49 -7.33
C THR A 335 5.97 -8.08 -6.90
N PRO A 336 6.01 -7.75 -5.59
CA PRO A 336 5.67 -6.42 -5.11
C PRO A 336 6.57 -5.37 -5.73
N LYS A 337 5.99 -4.24 -6.16
CA LYS A 337 6.79 -3.09 -6.62
C LYS A 337 7.69 -2.63 -5.47
N SER A 338 9.00 -2.61 -5.71
CA SER A 338 9.94 -1.98 -4.78
C SER A 338 9.62 -0.49 -4.67
N SER A 339 9.06 -0.09 -3.53
CA SER A 339 8.79 1.32 -3.25
C SER A 339 10.13 2.05 -3.18
N THR A 340 10.26 3.13 -3.96
CA THR A 340 11.43 4.02 -3.87
C THR A 340 11.45 4.81 -2.57
N PHE A 341 10.39 4.75 -1.74
CA PHE A 341 10.46 5.06 -0.32
C PHE A 341 10.60 3.78 0.52
N SER A 342 11.71 3.60 1.24
CA SER A 342 11.99 2.40 2.05
C SER A 342 11.09 2.36 3.30
N VAL A 343 9.89 1.80 3.16
CA VAL A 343 8.94 1.57 4.27
C VAL A 343 8.43 0.12 4.30
N ILE A 344 8.70 -0.66 3.25
CA ILE A 344 8.28 -2.06 3.19
C ILE A 344 9.29 -2.88 3.98
N SER A 345 8.95 -3.23 5.21
CA SER A 345 9.68 -4.25 5.97
C SER A 345 9.81 -5.53 5.12
N PRO A 346 10.97 -6.21 5.12
CA PRO A 346 11.14 -7.49 4.42
C PRO A 346 10.06 -8.53 4.75
N ALA A 347 9.42 -8.41 5.92
CA ALA A 347 8.31 -9.23 6.38
C ALA A 347 7.09 -9.26 5.44
N TYR A 348 6.87 -8.21 4.62
CA TYR A 348 5.75 -8.17 3.68
C TYR A 348 6.05 -8.83 2.33
N ALA A 349 7.33 -9.04 2.00
CA ALA A 349 7.72 -9.75 0.77
C ALA A 349 7.46 -11.27 0.87
N SER A 350 7.30 -11.79 2.09
CA SER A 350 7.04 -13.21 2.38
C SER A 350 5.65 -13.49 2.96
N ALA A 351 4.81 -12.46 3.15
CA ALA A 351 3.48 -12.62 3.73
C ALA A 351 2.49 -13.22 2.71
N PRO A 352 1.63 -14.18 3.11
CA PRO A 352 0.57 -14.68 2.24
C PRO A 352 -0.36 -13.54 1.82
N VAL A 353 -0.61 -13.41 0.52
CA VAL A 353 -1.54 -12.39 0.01
C VAL A 353 -2.97 -12.92 0.05
N THR A 354 -3.92 -12.09 0.46
CA THR A 354 -5.36 -12.41 0.45
C THR A 354 -5.97 -12.37 -0.96
N SER A 355 -6.96 -13.24 -1.23
CA SER A 355 -7.84 -13.20 -2.41
C SER A 355 -8.96 -12.17 -2.24
N CYS A 356 -9.75 -11.95 -3.30
CA CYS A 356 -10.87 -11.01 -3.23
C CYS A 356 -11.93 -11.40 -2.19
N VAL A 357 -11.99 -12.66 -1.76
CA VAL A 357 -12.89 -13.11 -0.70
C VAL A 357 -12.44 -12.63 0.68
N GLY A 358 -11.13 -12.41 0.86
CA GLY A 358 -10.55 -11.85 2.08
C GLY A 358 -10.39 -10.33 2.06
N ASP A 359 -10.90 -9.65 1.03
CA ASP A 359 -10.70 -8.22 0.83
C ASP A 359 -12.04 -7.51 0.61
N LEU A 360 -12.06 -6.19 0.72
CA LEU A 360 -13.21 -5.34 0.43
C LEU A 360 -12.79 -4.17 -0.46
N PRO A 361 -13.77 -3.49 -1.10
CA PRO A 361 -13.50 -2.27 -1.84
C PRO A 361 -12.72 -1.24 -1.04
N ARG A 362 -11.75 -0.59 -1.68
CA ARG A 362 -10.90 0.43 -1.08
C ARG A 362 -11.38 1.79 -1.54
N VAL A 363 -12.03 2.48 -0.60
CA VAL A 363 -12.43 3.88 -0.78
C VAL A 363 -11.48 4.72 0.06
N GLU A 364 -10.59 5.46 -0.60
CA GLU A 364 -9.73 6.45 0.03
C GLU A 364 -10.11 7.85 -0.44
N GLY A 365 -9.95 8.82 0.46
CA GLY A 365 -10.20 10.23 0.18
C GLY A 365 -9.05 10.89 -0.57
N GLU A 366 -9.34 12.04 -1.15
CA GLU A 366 -8.31 12.92 -1.67
C GLU A 366 -7.47 13.54 -0.55
N VAL A 367 -6.21 13.87 -0.85
CA VAL A 367 -5.35 14.59 0.09
C VAL A 367 -5.67 16.08 -0.02
N LYS A 368 -6.04 16.73 1.08
CA LYS A 368 -6.50 18.12 1.08
C LYS A 368 -5.59 19.00 1.93
N ASN A 369 -5.33 20.22 1.49
CA ASN A 369 -4.60 21.21 2.27
C ASN A 369 -5.49 21.76 3.40
N LEU A 370 -4.94 21.93 4.60
CA LEU A 370 -5.69 22.36 5.78
C LEU A 370 -6.08 23.85 5.75
N ALA A 371 -5.29 24.70 5.08
CA ALA A 371 -5.60 26.12 4.94
C ALA A 371 -6.69 26.37 3.89
N THR A 372 -6.57 25.75 2.72
CA THR A 372 -7.42 26.07 1.56
C THR A 372 -8.54 25.06 1.32
N GLY A 373 -8.45 23.84 1.87
CA GLY A 373 -9.33 22.73 1.51
C GLY A 373 -9.09 22.17 0.11
N ALA A 374 -8.16 22.77 -0.66
CA ALA A 374 -7.86 22.34 -2.01
C ALA A 374 -7.16 20.98 -2.01
N THR A 375 -7.52 20.15 -2.98
CA THR A 375 -6.86 18.87 -3.20
C THR A 375 -5.40 19.08 -3.61
N LEU A 376 -4.50 18.30 -3.03
CA LEU A 376 -3.11 18.20 -3.45
C LEU A 376 -3.08 17.80 -4.93
N LYS A 377 -2.49 18.65 -5.77
CA LYS A 377 -2.35 18.38 -7.20
C LYS A 377 -1.32 17.27 -7.39
N ASP A 378 -1.78 16.03 -7.35
CA ASP A 378 -1.03 14.89 -7.84
C ASP A 378 -1.12 14.82 -9.37
N TYR A 379 -0.04 14.38 -10.01
CA TYR A 379 -0.08 14.12 -11.44
C TYR A 379 -0.92 12.86 -11.64
N ARG A 380 -2.17 13.03 -12.09
CA ARG A 380 -2.95 11.94 -12.66
C ARG A 380 -2.62 11.92 -14.14
N THR A 381 -1.90 10.90 -14.60
CA THR A 381 -1.86 10.62 -16.04
C THR A 381 -3.25 10.24 -16.51
N ASN A 382 -3.62 10.69 -17.71
CA ASN A 382 -4.76 10.14 -18.44
C ASN A 382 -4.34 8.95 -19.31
N ASP A 383 -3.05 8.57 -19.24
CA ASP A 383 -2.50 7.45 -19.97
C ASP A 383 -2.84 6.15 -19.25
N PHE A 384 -3.45 5.27 -20.01
CA PHE A 384 -3.79 3.94 -19.55
C PHE A 384 -2.66 2.96 -19.80
N PHE A 385 -2.54 1.93 -18.97
CA PHE A 385 -1.74 0.76 -19.33
C PHE A 385 -2.21 0.20 -20.68
N PRO A 386 -1.30 -0.37 -21.49
CA PRO A 386 -1.68 -0.98 -22.78
C PRO A 386 -2.89 -1.91 -22.62
N GLY A 387 -3.90 -1.77 -23.47
CA GLY A 387 -5.12 -2.61 -23.44
C GLY A 387 -6.10 -2.35 -22.27
N LEU A 388 -5.75 -1.50 -21.30
CA LEU A 388 -6.55 -1.21 -20.10
C LEU A 388 -7.15 0.20 -20.15
N ASN A 389 -7.63 0.61 -21.33
CA ASN A 389 -8.17 1.95 -21.61
C ASN A 389 -9.70 1.95 -21.76
N GLY A 390 -10.41 1.23 -20.87
CA GLY A 390 -11.86 1.18 -20.84
C GLY A 390 -12.47 0.03 -21.66
N GLN A 391 -11.68 -0.99 -21.99
CA GLN A 391 -12.15 -2.14 -22.78
C GLN A 391 -12.91 -3.16 -21.92
N VAL A 392 -13.71 -4.00 -22.58
CA VAL A 392 -14.40 -5.13 -21.93
C VAL A 392 -13.55 -6.39 -22.06
N TRP A 393 -13.48 -7.13 -20.97
CA TRP A 393 -12.69 -8.34 -20.82
C TRP A 393 -13.61 -9.52 -20.50
N GLY A 394 -13.42 -10.66 -21.16
CA GLY A 394 -14.26 -11.82 -20.90
C GLY A 394 -13.71 -13.12 -21.46
N SER A 395 -14.24 -14.24 -20.97
CA SER A 395 -13.92 -15.56 -21.48
C SER A 395 -15.00 -16.57 -21.12
N LYS A 396 -14.91 -17.75 -21.75
CA LYS A 396 -15.75 -18.90 -21.40
C LYS A 396 -15.16 -19.60 -20.17
N VAL A 397 -16.02 -19.97 -19.22
CA VAL A 397 -15.67 -20.75 -18.03
C VAL A 397 -16.79 -21.76 -17.78
N ASN A 398 -16.46 -23.05 -17.78
CA ASN A 398 -17.42 -24.15 -17.57
C ASN A 398 -18.71 -24.05 -18.43
N GLY A 399 -18.58 -23.77 -19.72
CA GLY A 399 -19.74 -23.64 -20.62
C GLY A 399 -20.54 -22.34 -20.48
N HIS A 400 -20.15 -21.44 -19.57
CA HIS A 400 -20.71 -20.10 -19.37
C HIS A 400 -19.76 -19.03 -19.91
N VAL A 401 -20.23 -17.78 -20.03
CA VAL A 401 -19.38 -16.61 -20.31
C VAL A 401 -19.42 -15.65 -19.13
N ALA A 402 -18.26 -15.19 -18.70
CA ALA A 402 -18.11 -14.12 -17.72
C ALA A 402 -17.41 -12.92 -18.37
N THR A 403 -17.92 -11.73 -18.11
CA THR A 403 -17.37 -10.47 -18.61
C THR A 403 -17.24 -9.44 -17.50
N VAL A 404 -16.22 -8.59 -17.63
CA VAL A 404 -15.97 -7.45 -16.78
C VAL A 404 -15.51 -6.27 -17.62
N GLY A 405 -16.11 -5.10 -17.40
CA GLY A 405 -15.71 -3.89 -18.09
C GLY A 405 -16.69 -2.73 -17.87
N PRO A 406 -16.31 -1.50 -18.25
CA PRO A 406 -15.00 -1.14 -18.82
C PRO A 406 -13.86 -1.31 -17.81
N VAL A 407 -12.70 -1.80 -18.25
CA VAL A 407 -11.47 -1.89 -17.43
C VAL A 407 -10.55 -0.75 -17.85
N GLY A 408 -10.45 0.26 -16.97
CA GLY A 408 -9.62 1.45 -17.13
C GLY A 408 -8.60 1.55 -16.01
N ILE A 409 -7.30 1.40 -16.29
CA ILE A 409 -6.22 1.50 -15.29
C ILE A 409 -5.14 2.49 -15.76
N LEU A 410 -4.91 3.53 -14.95
CA LEU A 410 -3.93 4.60 -15.22
C LEU A 410 -2.49 4.13 -14.95
N ARG A 411 -1.51 4.61 -15.75
CA ARG A 411 -0.11 4.14 -15.68
C ARG A 411 0.65 4.53 -14.43
N ASP A 412 0.43 5.72 -13.90
CA ASP A 412 1.34 6.30 -12.87
C ASP A 412 1.20 5.65 -11.49
N ASN A 413 0.00 5.14 -11.18
CA ASN A 413 -0.35 4.63 -9.86
C ASN A 413 -1.27 3.40 -9.91
N ALA A 414 -1.43 2.80 -11.09
CA ALA A 414 -2.40 1.74 -11.34
C ALA A 414 -3.82 2.07 -10.88
N GLN A 415 -4.22 3.35 -10.82
CA GLN A 415 -5.55 3.72 -10.30
C GLN A 415 -6.66 3.28 -11.26
N VAL A 416 -7.76 2.81 -10.69
CA VAL A 416 -9.00 2.54 -11.42
C VAL A 416 -9.61 3.85 -11.89
N ALA A 417 -9.69 4.04 -13.21
CA ALA A 417 -10.24 5.25 -13.80
C ALA A 417 -11.77 5.25 -13.82
N VAL A 418 -12.38 4.06 -13.99
CA VAL A 418 -13.83 3.87 -14.09
C VAL A 418 -14.24 2.62 -13.34
N ALA A 419 -15.30 2.73 -12.54
CA ALA A 419 -15.88 1.57 -11.86
C ALA A 419 -16.39 0.55 -12.91
N PRO A 420 -15.92 -0.71 -12.87
CA PRO A 420 -16.34 -1.71 -13.84
C PRO A 420 -17.79 -2.14 -13.61
N LYS A 421 -18.29 -2.92 -14.57
CA LYS A 421 -19.52 -3.70 -14.45
C LYS A 421 -19.21 -5.16 -14.76
N MET A 422 -20.03 -6.06 -14.24
CA MET A 422 -19.94 -7.49 -14.53
C MET A 422 -21.21 -7.98 -15.23
N GLN A 423 -21.07 -8.90 -16.17
CA GLN A 423 -22.19 -9.55 -16.82
C GLN A 423 -21.85 -11.00 -17.19
N PHE A 424 -22.86 -11.87 -17.12
CA PHE A 424 -22.71 -13.31 -17.30
C PHE A 424 -23.71 -13.84 -18.32
N ILE A 425 -23.33 -14.90 -19.04
CA ILE A 425 -24.23 -15.66 -19.90
C ILE A 425 -24.16 -17.11 -19.48
N SER A 426 -25.24 -17.64 -18.92
CA SER A 426 -25.32 -19.07 -18.59
C SER A 426 -25.56 -19.90 -19.84
N ASP A 427 -25.17 -21.17 -19.77
CA ASP A 427 -25.46 -22.20 -20.77
C ASP A 427 -25.03 -21.84 -22.20
N PHE A 428 -23.99 -21.00 -22.34
CA PHE A 428 -23.52 -20.46 -23.61
C PHE A 428 -23.16 -21.56 -24.62
N ALA A 429 -22.57 -22.66 -24.14
CA ALA A 429 -22.19 -23.80 -24.99
C ALA A 429 -23.39 -24.65 -25.45
N SER A 430 -24.52 -24.60 -24.74
CA SER A 430 -25.70 -25.45 -25.00
C SER A 430 -26.71 -24.85 -25.99
N GLY A 431 -26.48 -23.62 -26.47
CA GLY A 431 -27.42 -22.89 -27.34
C GLY A 431 -28.56 -22.17 -26.60
N SER A 432 -28.89 -22.58 -25.37
CA SER A 432 -29.93 -21.98 -24.51
C SER A 432 -29.42 -20.75 -23.73
N LYS A 433 -28.78 -19.81 -24.44
CA LYS A 433 -28.09 -18.65 -23.86
C LYS A 433 -29.04 -17.82 -23.00
N LYS A 434 -28.75 -17.72 -21.70
CA LYS A 434 -29.48 -16.81 -20.79
C LYS A 434 -28.54 -15.73 -20.27
N GLN A 435 -28.74 -14.50 -20.74
CA GLN A 435 -27.95 -13.35 -20.34
C GLN A 435 -28.45 -12.81 -19.00
N SER A 436 -27.52 -12.53 -18.09
CA SER A 436 -27.81 -11.87 -16.82
C SER A 436 -28.05 -10.37 -17.01
N PRO A 437 -28.71 -9.68 -16.05
CA PRO A 437 -28.58 -8.23 -15.96
C PRO A 437 -27.11 -7.83 -15.76
N VAL A 438 -26.83 -6.55 -15.97
CA VAL A 438 -25.52 -5.96 -15.71
C VAL A 438 -25.43 -5.61 -14.23
N TYR A 439 -24.38 -6.08 -13.57
CA TYR A 439 -24.14 -5.85 -12.15
C TYR A 439 -23.09 -4.75 -11.97
N SER A 440 -23.41 -3.75 -11.15
CA SER A 440 -22.44 -2.72 -10.76
C SER A 440 -21.35 -3.33 -9.88
N SER A 441 -20.11 -2.94 -10.14
CA SER A 441 -18.96 -3.35 -9.33
C SER A 441 -18.02 -2.19 -9.07
N VAL A 442 -17.13 -2.41 -8.11
CA VAL A 442 -16.01 -1.53 -7.75
C VAL A 442 -14.74 -2.34 -7.83
N ALA A 443 -13.62 -1.70 -8.10
CA ALA A 443 -12.35 -2.39 -8.25
C ALA A 443 -11.23 -1.79 -7.39
N ASN A 444 -10.40 -2.67 -6.86
CA ASN A 444 -9.10 -2.35 -6.29
C ASN A 444 -8.02 -2.74 -7.29
N THR A 445 -6.92 -2.01 -7.25
CA THR A 445 -5.73 -2.31 -8.03
C THR A 445 -4.51 -2.39 -7.15
N TYR A 446 -3.61 -3.30 -7.49
CA TYR A 446 -2.30 -3.39 -6.85
C TYR A 446 -1.25 -3.54 -7.93
N GLU A 447 -0.25 -2.67 -7.87
CA GLU A 447 0.81 -2.62 -8.86
C GLU A 447 1.99 -3.45 -8.38
N GLY A 448 2.26 -4.55 -9.08
CA GLY A 448 3.53 -5.27 -8.98
C GLY A 448 4.58 -4.67 -9.92
N GLU A 449 5.77 -5.26 -9.91
CA GLU A 449 6.86 -4.82 -10.79
C GLU A 449 6.47 -4.91 -12.27
N THR A 450 5.99 -6.09 -12.69
CA THR A 450 5.64 -6.41 -14.08
C THR A 450 4.15 -6.65 -14.31
N GLN A 451 3.37 -6.79 -13.22
CA GLN A 451 1.96 -7.19 -13.27
C GLN A 451 1.08 -6.24 -12.48
N ILE A 452 -0.22 -6.22 -12.78
CA ILE A 452 -1.25 -5.52 -12.02
C ILE A 452 -2.30 -6.54 -11.58
N LEU A 453 -2.57 -6.59 -10.29
CA LEU A 453 -3.75 -7.28 -9.77
C LEU A 453 -4.94 -6.33 -9.86
N TYR A 454 -5.96 -6.72 -10.60
CA TYR A 454 -7.24 -6.04 -10.72
C TYR A 454 -8.31 -6.87 -10.02
N ARG A 455 -8.79 -6.38 -8.89
CA ARG A 455 -9.72 -7.07 -8.01
C ARG A 455 -11.08 -6.40 -8.07
N VAL A 456 -12.11 -7.14 -8.47
CA VAL A 456 -13.44 -6.60 -8.75
C VAL A 456 -14.44 -7.18 -7.75
N PHE A 457 -15.24 -6.31 -7.13
CA PHE A 457 -16.26 -6.68 -6.16
C PHE A 457 -17.63 -6.26 -6.65
N ALA A 458 -18.61 -7.15 -6.58
CA ALA A 458 -20.00 -6.76 -6.78
C ALA A 458 -20.46 -5.80 -5.66
N VAL A 459 -21.19 -4.75 -6.04
CA VAL A 459 -21.80 -3.83 -5.08
C VAL A 459 -22.94 -4.53 -4.30
N ASP A 460 -23.80 -5.27 -5.00
CA ASP A 460 -24.88 -6.07 -4.38
C ASP A 460 -24.54 -7.58 -4.47
N GLN A 461 -23.71 -8.03 -3.52
CA GLN A 461 -23.23 -9.41 -3.45
C GLN A 461 -24.36 -10.45 -3.30
N LYS A 462 -25.55 -10.04 -2.82
CA LYS A 462 -26.68 -10.96 -2.60
C LYS A 462 -27.43 -11.31 -3.89
N LYS A 463 -27.38 -10.44 -4.90
CA LYS A 463 -28.13 -10.58 -6.16
C LYS A 463 -27.29 -10.99 -7.36
N THR A 464 -25.97 -10.94 -7.24
CA THR A 464 -25.03 -11.35 -8.29
C THR A 464 -24.75 -12.86 -8.22
N PRO A 465 -24.52 -13.54 -9.35
CA PRO A 465 -24.02 -14.91 -9.36
C PRO A 465 -22.53 -15.00 -8.99
N VAL A 466 -21.78 -13.89 -9.07
CA VAL A 466 -20.34 -13.81 -8.76
C VAL A 466 -20.12 -12.70 -7.76
N THR A 467 -19.51 -13.03 -6.62
CA THR A 467 -19.25 -12.06 -5.54
C THR A 467 -18.06 -11.17 -5.88
N CYS A 468 -16.97 -11.77 -6.35
CA CYS A 468 -15.77 -11.04 -6.73
C CYS A 468 -14.92 -11.81 -7.75
N MET A 469 -13.98 -11.10 -8.38
CA MET A 469 -13.05 -11.64 -9.36
C MET A 469 -11.66 -11.06 -9.10
N ASP A 470 -10.62 -11.90 -9.23
CA ASP A 470 -9.23 -11.44 -9.29
C ASP A 470 -8.71 -11.65 -10.70
N ILE A 471 -8.07 -10.63 -11.29
CA ILE A 471 -7.53 -10.69 -12.65
C ILE A 471 -6.12 -10.12 -12.62
N VAL A 472 -5.16 -10.84 -13.20
CA VAL A 472 -3.79 -10.36 -13.29
C VAL A 472 -3.49 -9.96 -14.72
N PHE A 473 -3.07 -8.71 -14.89
CA PHE A 473 -2.65 -8.15 -16.17
C PHE A 473 -1.13 -8.02 -16.22
N ASP A 474 -0.54 -8.36 -17.36
CA ASP A 474 0.85 -7.98 -17.65
C ASP A 474 0.92 -6.50 -18.07
N LYS A 475 1.79 -5.72 -17.44
CA LYS A 475 1.91 -4.27 -17.66
C LYS A 475 2.40 -3.90 -19.05
N ARG A 476 3.23 -4.76 -19.67
CA ARG A 476 3.86 -4.49 -20.97
C ARG A 476 2.98 -4.97 -22.11
N ALA A 477 2.52 -6.22 -22.03
CA ALA A 477 1.68 -6.84 -23.03
C ALA A 477 0.24 -6.31 -22.99
N GLY A 478 -0.21 -5.80 -21.85
CA GLY A 478 -1.59 -5.32 -21.69
C GLY A 478 -2.62 -6.43 -21.76
N SER A 479 -2.22 -7.67 -21.48
CA SER A 479 -3.05 -8.87 -21.58
C SER A 479 -3.27 -9.48 -20.21
N ALA A 480 -4.47 -10.05 -19.96
CA ALA A 480 -4.69 -10.85 -18.77
C ALA A 480 -3.91 -12.18 -18.87
N VAL A 481 -3.09 -12.45 -17.86
CA VAL A 481 -2.25 -13.65 -17.79
C VAL A 481 -2.91 -14.78 -17.01
N ALA A 482 -3.71 -14.42 -16.01
CA ALA A 482 -4.46 -15.32 -15.14
C ALA A 482 -5.62 -14.58 -14.46
N GLY A 483 -6.52 -15.32 -13.83
CA GLY A 483 -7.61 -14.76 -13.04
C GLY A 483 -8.50 -15.84 -12.43
N GLU A 484 -9.34 -15.43 -11.51
CA GLU A 484 -10.17 -16.29 -10.66
C GLU A 484 -11.55 -15.66 -10.49
N ILE A 485 -12.60 -16.46 -10.58
CA ILE A 485 -14.00 -16.07 -10.30
C ILE A 485 -14.42 -16.72 -9.00
N TYR A 486 -14.90 -15.91 -8.07
CA TYR A 486 -15.39 -16.35 -6.76
C TYR A 486 -16.91 -16.21 -6.68
N TYR A 487 -17.60 -17.32 -6.41
CA TYR A 487 -19.05 -17.39 -6.46
C TYR A 487 -19.62 -18.27 -5.33
N PRO A 488 -20.83 -17.96 -4.83
CA PRO A 488 -21.50 -18.77 -3.84
C PRO A 488 -22.21 -19.97 -4.50
N LYS A 489 -22.04 -21.17 -3.92
CA LYS A 489 -22.80 -22.38 -4.23
C LYS A 489 -23.20 -23.05 -2.92
N GLN A 490 -24.50 -23.08 -2.63
CA GLN A 490 -25.03 -23.56 -1.34
C GLN A 490 -24.39 -22.83 -0.14
N ASN A 491 -24.24 -21.51 -0.23
CA ASN A 491 -23.57 -20.60 0.73
C ASN A 491 -22.04 -20.80 0.89
N ASN A 492 -21.49 -21.89 0.36
CA ASN A 492 -20.05 -22.11 0.30
C ASN A 492 -19.43 -21.29 -0.83
N ALA A 493 -18.25 -20.75 -0.58
CA ALA A 493 -17.43 -20.07 -1.57
C ALA A 493 -16.78 -21.10 -2.50
N TYR A 494 -16.87 -20.89 -3.81
CA TYR A 494 -16.15 -21.65 -4.82
C TYR A 494 -15.31 -20.71 -5.68
N VAL A 495 -14.17 -21.23 -6.16
CA VAL A 495 -13.26 -20.51 -7.06
C VAL A 495 -13.08 -21.29 -8.35
N ALA A 496 -13.19 -20.61 -9.49
CA ALA A 496 -12.91 -21.17 -10.81
C ALA A 496 -11.87 -20.31 -11.54
N GLN A 497 -10.98 -20.96 -12.29
CA GLN A 497 -9.98 -20.26 -13.10
C GLN A 497 -10.65 -19.50 -14.26
N PHE A 498 -10.25 -18.25 -14.43
CA PHE A 498 -10.79 -17.31 -15.39
C PHE A 498 -9.67 -16.51 -16.02
N LYS A 499 -9.33 -16.84 -17.27
CA LYS A 499 -8.37 -16.08 -18.07
C LYS A 499 -9.13 -15.25 -19.10
N PRO A 500 -9.52 -13.99 -18.78
CA PRO A 500 -10.25 -13.16 -19.73
C PRO A 500 -9.37 -12.80 -20.92
N LYS A 501 -10.01 -12.56 -22.06
CA LYS A 501 -9.39 -11.91 -23.22
C LYS A 501 -10.15 -10.63 -23.51
N LEU A 502 -9.52 -9.71 -24.24
CA LEU A 502 -10.22 -8.57 -24.82
C LEU A 502 -11.39 -9.10 -25.65
N ALA A 503 -12.59 -8.63 -25.33
CA ALA A 503 -13.75 -8.86 -26.17
C ALA A 503 -13.50 -8.13 -27.49
N ARG A 504 -13.31 -8.88 -28.58
CA ARG A 504 -13.18 -8.33 -29.93
C ARG A 504 -14.53 -8.22 -30.59
#